data_AF-A0A1S3QKS5-F1
#
_entry.id   AF-A0A1S3QKS5-F1
#
_cell.length_a   1.000
_cell.length_b   1.000
_cell.length_c   1.000
_cell.angle_alpha   90.00
_cell.angle_beta   90.00
_cell.angle_gamma   90.00
#
_symmetry.space_group_name_H-M   'P 1'
#
loop_
_entity.id
_entity.type
_entity.pdbx_description
1 polymer ?
#
loop_
_entity_poly.entity_id
_entity_poly.type
_entity_poly.pdbx_seq_one_letter_code
_entity_poly.pdbx_strand_id
1 'polypeptide(L)'
;MTTHVTLEDALSNVDLLEELPLPDQQPCIEPPPSSIMYQANFDTNFEDRNAFVTGIARYIEQATVHSSMNEMLEEGHEYAVMLYTWRSCSRAIPQ
;
A
#
# COMPACT_ATOMS: atom_id res chain seq x y z
N MET A 1 -34.60 -20.08 -13.11
CA MET A 1 -33.87 -18.86 -13.47
C MET A 1 -32.48 -19.29 -13.89
N THR A 2 -32.22 -19.37 -15.20
CA THR A 2 -30.88 -19.68 -15.73
C THR A 2 -30.06 -18.41 -15.65
N THR A 3 -29.26 -18.27 -14.60
CA THR A 3 -28.28 -17.19 -14.48
C THR A 3 -27.27 -17.35 -15.61
N HIS A 4 -27.22 -16.36 -16.50
CA HIS A 4 -26.24 -16.31 -17.57
C HIS A 4 -24.84 -16.26 -16.92
N VAL A 5 -24.08 -17.34 -17.05
CA VAL A 5 -22.69 -17.39 -16.59
C VAL A 5 -21.85 -16.71 -17.67
N THR A 6 -21.04 -15.73 -17.28
CA THR A 6 -20.13 -15.03 -18.20
C THR A 6 -18.95 -15.93 -18.54
N LEU A 7 -18.30 -15.66 -19.67
CA LEU A 7 -17.11 -16.43 -20.05
C LEU A 7 -15.97 -16.18 -19.04
N GLU A 8 -15.89 -14.96 -18.53
CA GLU A 8 -14.93 -14.53 -17.51
C GLU A 8 -15.12 -15.28 -16.19
N ASP A 9 -16.37 -15.46 -15.74
CA ASP A 9 -16.67 -16.27 -14.54
C ASP A 9 -16.28 -17.74 -14.74
N ALA A 10 -16.53 -18.28 -15.94
CA ALA A 10 -16.17 -19.66 -16.26
C ALA A 10 -14.65 -19.88 -16.29
N LEU A 11 -13.90 -18.92 -16.82
CA LEU A 11 -12.43 -18.96 -16.83
C LEU A 11 -11.85 -18.76 -15.43
N SER A 12 -12.36 -17.81 -14.64
CA SER A 12 -11.93 -17.59 -13.25
C SER A 12 -12.10 -18.86 -12.42
N ASN A 13 -13.20 -19.59 -12.58
CA ASN A 13 -13.40 -20.87 -11.88
C ASN A 13 -12.34 -21.93 -12.23
N VAL A 14 -11.79 -21.90 -13.45
CA VAL A 14 -10.71 -22.81 -13.87
C VAL A 14 -9.38 -22.36 -13.26
N ASP A 15 -9.10 -21.05 -13.26
CA ASP A 15 -7.89 -20.49 -12.64
C ASP A 15 -7.82 -20.80 -11.13
N LEU A 16 -8.96 -20.76 -10.43
CA LEU A 16 -9.05 -21.15 -9.02
C LEU A 16 -8.62 -22.60 -8.76
N LEU A 17 -8.80 -23.50 -9.73
CA LEU A 17 -8.40 -24.90 -9.60
C LEU A 17 -6.88 -25.08 -9.79
N GLU A 18 -6.23 -24.20 -10.55
CA GLU A 18 -4.77 -24.19 -10.73
C GLU A 18 -4.05 -23.72 -9.45
N GLU A 19 -4.64 -22.78 -8.71
CA GLU A 19 -4.09 -22.27 -7.45
C GLU A 19 -4.31 -23.20 -6.25
N LEU A 20 -5.08 -24.29 -6.41
CA LEU A 20 -5.40 -25.17 -5.30
C LEU A 20 -4.13 -25.90 -4.81
N PRO A 21 -3.70 -25.70 -3.56
CA PRO A 21 -2.55 -26.42 -3.03
C PRO A 21 -2.89 -27.91 -2.96
N LEU A 22 -2.28 -28.70 -3.84
CA LEU A 22 -2.40 -30.14 -3.80
C LEU A 22 -1.64 -30.65 -2.56
N PRO A 23 -2.19 -31.60 -1.80
CA PRO A 23 -1.44 -32.26 -0.74
C PRO A 23 -0.26 -32.98 -1.38
N ASP A 24 0.93 -32.43 -1.20
CA ASP A 24 2.17 -33.09 -1.53
C ASP A 24 2.28 -34.38 -0.70
N GLN A 25 2.75 -35.46 -1.32
CA GLN A 25 3.09 -36.70 -0.62
C GLN A 25 4.35 -36.52 0.24
N GLN A 26 4.50 -35.38 0.92
CA GLN A 26 5.54 -35.20 1.90
C GLN A 26 5.34 -36.24 2.99
N PRO A 27 6.36 -37.03 3.32
CA PRO A 27 6.29 -37.92 4.46
C PRO A 27 5.96 -37.06 5.69
N CYS A 28 4.88 -37.41 6.39
CA CYS A 28 4.54 -36.81 7.68
C CYS A 28 5.61 -37.20 8.70
N ILE A 29 6.79 -36.59 8.64
CA ILE A 29 7.81 -36.67 9.68
C ILE A 29 7.37 -35.68 10.74
N GLU A 30 6.47 -36.13 11.62
CA GLU A 30 6.17 -35.38 12.82
C GLU A 30 7.42 -35.40 13.71
N PRO A 31 7.99 -34.23 14.06
CA PRO A 31 9.06 -34.19 15.04
C PRO A 31 8.53 -34.70 16.39
N PRO A 32 9.37 -35.35 17.22
CA PRO A 32 8.97 -35.71 18.56
C PRO A 32 8.50 -34.46 19.33
N PRO A 33 7.53 -34.59 20.25
CA PRO A 33 7.00 -33.46 21.01
C PRO A 33 8.14 -32.76 21.74
N SER A 34 8.48 -31.55 21.30
CA SER A 34 9.47 -30.69 21.94
C SER A 34 8.77 -29.74 22.90
N SER A 35 9.31 -29.58 24.10
CA SER A 35 8.83 -28.58 25.05
C SER A 35 9.09 -27.17 24.51
N ILE A 36 8.05 -26.36 24.37
CA ILE A 36 8.19 -24.93 24.07
C ILE A 36 8.53 -24.24 25.40
N MET A 37 9.78 -23.79 25.53
CA MET A 37 10.19 -22.96 26.67
C MET A 37 9.77 -21.52 26.37
N TYR A 38 8.75 -21.02 27.07
CA TYR A 38 8.39 -19.61 27.02
C TYR A 38 9.35 -18.82 27.93
N GLN A 39 10.31 -18.13 27.33
CA GLN A 39 11.17 -17.19 28.04
C GLN A 39 10.77 -15.77 27.64
N ALA A 40 10.20 -15.03 28.59
CA ALA A 40 9.93 -13.61 28.38
C ALA A 40 11.26 -12.86 28.26
N ASN A 41 11.57 -12.35 27.08
CA ASN A 41 12.68 -11.44 26.86
C ASN A 41 12.22 -10.01 27.21
N PHE A 42 12.79 -9.43 28.26
CA PHE A 42 12.52 -8.04 28.67
C PHE A 42 13.53 -7.06 28.08
N ASP A 43 14.39 -7.53 27.17
CA ASP A 43 15.31 -6.65 26.46
C ASP A 43 14.53 -5.65 25.60
N THR A 44 14.94 -4.38 25.68
CA THR A 44 14.29 -3.26 24.98
C THR A 44 14.95 -2.96 23.64
N ASN A 45 15.83 -3.86 23.18
CA ASN A 45 16.58 -3.74 21.92
C ASN A 45 15.75 -3.74 20.63
N PHE A 46 14.41 -3.66 20.73
CA PHE A 46 13.49 -3.50 19.60
C PHE A 46 13.79 -4.52 18.48
N GLU A 47 13.84 -5.80 18.83
CA GLU A 47 14.20 -6.89 17.90
C GLU A 47 13.28 -6.96 16.67
N ASP A 48 12.03 -6.49 16.81
CA ASP A 48 11.04 -6.40 15.73
C ASP A 48 11.23 -5.17 14.82
N ARG A 49 12.36 -4.46 14.91
CA ARG A 49 12.68 -3.27 14.10
C ARG A 49 12.39 -3.48 12.61
N ASN A 50 12.80 -4.61 12.06
CA ASN A 50 12.64 -4.87 10.63
C ASN A 50 11.16 -5.05 10.25
N ALA A 51 10.35 -5.68 11.10
CA ALA A 51 8.92 -5.81 10.90
C ALA A 51 8.21 -4.45 11.04
N PHE A 52 8.60 -3.64 12.03
CA PHE A 52 8.08 -2.28 12.20
C PHE A 52 8.40 -1.37 11.01
N VAL A 53 9.65 -1.39 10.53
CA VAL A 53 10.09 -0.58 9.37
C VAL A 53 9.35 -1.00 8.10
N THR A 54 9.20 -2.31 7.88
CA THR A 54 8.58 -2.84 6.66
C THR A 54 7.05 -2.68 6.65
N GLY A 55 6.40 -2.84 7.81
CA GLY A 55 4.95 -2.86 7.93
C GLY A 55 4.33 -1.52 8.25
N ILE A 56 4.86 -0.78 9.24
CA ILE A 56 4.21 0.43 9.78
C ILE A 56 4.92 1.70 9.28
N ALA A 57 6.25 1.73 9.35
CA ALA A 57 7.00 2.93 8.99
C ALA A 57 6.85 3.29 7.50
N ARG A 58 6.77 2.28 6.61
CA ARG A 58 6.55 2.51 5.16
C ARG A 58 5.29 3.33 4.88
N TYR A 59 4.15 3.00 5.50
CA TYR A 59 2.90 3.72 5.25
C TYR A 59 2.90 5.12 5.89
N ILE A 60 3.55 5.28 7.03
CA ILE A 60 3.73 6.58 7.68
C ILE A 60 4.59 7.49 6.79
N GLU A 61 5.69 6.98 6.25
CA GLU A 61 6.56 7.72 5.34
C GLU A 61 5.81 8.08 4.04
N GLN A 62 5.07 7.14 3.46
CA GLN A 62 4.22 7.42 2.29
C GLN A 62 3.16 8.50 2.58
N ALA A 63 2.49 8.43 3.73
CA ALA A 63 1.52 9.46 4.12
C ALA A 63 2.17 10.83 4.30
N THR A 64 3.40 10.87 4.83
CA THR A 64 4.18 12.10 4.99
C THR A 64 4.54 12.71 3.64
N VAL A 65 5.04 11.90 2.70
CA VAL A 65 5.34 12.35 1.33
C VAL A 65 4.08 12.81 0.61
N HIS A 66 2.98 12.07 0.74
CA HIS A 66 1.68 12.44 0.15
C HIS A 66 1.17 13.79 0.70
N SER A 67 1.30 14.03 2.01
CA SER A 67 0.95 15.32 2.61
C SER A 67 1.79 16.46 2.02
N SER A 68 3.09 16.28 1.88
CA SER A 68 3.98 17.28 1.27
C SER A 68 3.64 17.58 -0.19
N MET A 69 3.23 16.56 -0.96
CA MET A 69 2.78 16.78 -2.34
C MET A 69 1.48 17.59 -2.42
N ASN A 70 0.56 17.40 -1.47
CA ASN A 70 -0.68 18.18 -1.44
C ASN A 70 -0.42 19.66 -1.14
N GLU A 71 0.55 19.98 -0.29
CA GLU A 71 0.94 21.37 -0.04
C GLU A 71 1.41 22.07 -1.32
N MET A 72 2.18 21.37 -2.18
CA MET A 72 2.59 21.90 -3.48
C MET A 72 1.41 22.10 -4.45
N LEU A 73 0.36 21.28 -4.37
CA LEU A 73 -0.84 21.48 -5.18
C LEU A 73 -1.59 22.75 -4.79
N GLU A 74 -1.68 23.03 -3.49
CA GLU A 74 -2.26 24.26 -2.97
C GLU A 74 -1.44 25.49 -3.41
N GLU A 75 -0.11 25.44 -3.29
CA GLU A 75 0.77 26.50 -3.79
C GLU A 75 0.59 26.72 -5.31
N GLY A 76 0.51 25.63 -6.08
CA GLY A 76 0.22 25.68 -7.52
C GLY A 76 -1.13 26.32 -7.85
N HIS A 77 -2.14 26.11 -7.01
CA HIS A 77 -3.44 26.75 -7.14
C HIS A 77 -3.35 28.27 -6.95
N GLU A 78 -2.57 28.74 -5.98
CA GLU A 78 -2.35 30.18 -5.77
C GLU A 78 -1.74 30.85 -7.00
N TYR A 79 -0.71 30.23 -7.61
CA TYR A 79 -0.13 30.74 -8.85
C TYR A 79 -1.12 30.70 -10.02
N ALA A 80 -1.95 29.66 -10.11
CA ALA A 80 -2.99 29.58 -11.14
C ALA A 80 -4.01 30.72 -11.00
N VAL A 81 -4.44 31.03 -9.78
CA VAL A 81 -5.33 32.16 -9.49
C VAL A 81 -4.65 33.49 -9.82
N MET A 82 -3.38 33.66 -9.46
CA MET A 82 -2.59 34.84 -9.81
C MET A 82 -2.58 35.07 -11.32
N LEU A 83 -2.25 34.04 -12.11
CA LEU A 83 -2.20 34.14 -13.56
C LEU A 83 -3.58 34.40 -14.17
N TYR A 84 -4.62 33.72 -13.67
CA TYR A 84 -5.99 33.90 -14.15
C TYR A 84 -6.52 35.31 -13.91
N THR A 85 -6.19 35.89 -12.75
CA THR A 85 -6.63 37.24 -12.36
C THR A 85 -5.68 38.35 -12.82
N TRP A 86 -4.54 38.00 -13.42
CA TRP A 86 -3.55 38.98 -13.90
C TRP A 86 -4.11 39.82 -15.05
N ARG A 87 -4.17 41.14 -14.84
CA ARG A 87 -4.49 42.11 -15.90
C ARG A 87 -3.24 42.90 -16.26
N SER A 88 -3.04 43.18 -17.55
CA SER A 88 -1.82 43.85 -18.01
C SER A 88 -1.66 45.25 -17.41
N CYS A 89 -0.61 45.44 -16.61
CA CYS A 89 -0.23 46.74 -16.05
C CYS A 89 0.27 47.72 -17.13
N SER A 90 0.72 47.23 -18.28
CA SER A 90 1.21 48.10 -19.36
C SER A 90 0.16 49.08 -19.87
N ARG A 91 -1.13 48.75 -19.70
CA ARG A 91 -2.25 49.63 -20.05
C ARG A 91 -2.37 50.86 -19.17
N ALA A 92 -1.77 50.85 -17.98
CA ALA A 92 -1.80 51.96 -17.03
C ALA A 92 -0.52 52.83 -17.09
N ILE A 93 0.48 52.44 -17.89
CA ILE A 93 1.74 53.18 -18.02
C ILE A 93 1.57 54.27 -19.09
N PRO A 94 1.88 55.55 -18.81
CA PRO A 94 1.81 56.62 -19.80
C PRO A 94 2.85 56.42 -20.91
N GLN A 95 2.45 56.69 -22.16
CA GLN A 95 3.29 56.60 -23.36
C GLN A 95 4.26 57.78 -23.49
#